data_AF-A0A822DTZ4-F1
#
_entry.id   AF-A0A822DTZ4-F1
#
_cell.length_a   1.000
_cell.length_b   1.000
_cell.length_c   1.000
_cell.angle_alpha   90.00
_cell.angle_beta   90.00
_cell.angle_gamma   90.00
#
_symmetry.space_group_name_H-M   'P 1'
#
loop_
_entity.id
_entity.type
_entity.pdbx_description
1 polymer ?
#
loop_
_entity_poly.entity_id
_entity_poly.type
_entity_poly.pdbx_seq_one_letter_code
_entity_poly.pdbx_strand_id
1 'polypeptide(L)'
;PKNVLLFGESSGANAVVDMGALKGSANLYQHIISESGGAGHYIYYSNVSDAIQISDKVVQNMNCTRENNAQSLACLRNSSIKDLIMAFGRRLAKPVIDGYFFPYHPLLAIKNGLYNPNITMIIGTTNKNL
;
A
#
# COMPACT_ATOMS: atom_id res chain seq x y z
N PRO A 1 20.26 -13.41 -4.12
CA PRO A 1 19.38 -14.48 -4.64
C PRO A 1 19.02 -14.18 -6.10
N LYS A 2 18.87 -15.18 -6.98
CA LYS A 2 18.65 -14.97 -8.43
C LYS A 2 17.34 -15.58 -8.99
N ASN A 3 16.56 -16.25 -8.15
CA ASN A 3 15.29 -16.85 -8.53
C ASN A 3 14.32 -16.76 -7.35
N VAL A 4 13.71 -15.59 -7.19
CA VAL A 4 12.76 -15.28 -6.12
C VAL A 4 11.41 -14.96 -6.76
N LEU A 5 10.38 -15.66 -6.28
CA LEU A 5 9.00 -15.48 -6.67
C LEU A 5 8.22 -14.86 -5.50
N LEU A 6 7.48 -13.80 -5.79
CA LEU A 6 6.51 -13.23 -4.85
C LEU A 6 5.11 -13.69 -5.25
N PHE A 7 4.31 -14.09 -4.26
CA PHE A 7 2.93 -14.48 -4.46
C PHE A 7 2.03 -13.59 -3.59
N GLY A 8 0.89 -13.19 -4.12
CA GLY A 8 -0.12 -12.46 -3.37
C GLY A 8 -1.53 -12.70 -3.89
N GLU A 9 -2.48 -12.67 -2.96
CA GLU A 9 -3.93 -12.74 -3.21
C GLU A 9 -4.61 -11.44 -2.75
N SER A 10 -5.63 -10.96 -3.47
CA SER A 10 -6.41 -9.76 -3.13
C SER A 10 -5.52 -8.52 -2.91
N SER A 11 -5.45 -7.99 -1.69
CA SER A 11 -4.57 -6.86 -1.37
C SER A 11 -3.09 -7.24 -1.44
N GLY A 12 -2.75 -8.51 -1.19
CA GLY A 12 -1.42 -9.05 -1.44
C GLY A 12 -1.09 -9.14 -2.93
N ALA A 13 -2.08 -9.44 -3.78
CA ALA A 13 -1.92 -9.44 -5.23
C ALA A 13 -1.61 -8.02 -5.74
N ASN A 14 -2.32 -7.01 -5.22
CA ASN A 14 -1.98 -5.62 -5.48
C ASN A 14 -0.55 -5.31 -5.04
N ALA A 15 -0.15 -5.71 -3.83
CA ALA A 15 1.19 -5.45 -3.31
C ALA A 15 2.31 -6.04 -4.19
N VAL A 16 2.17 -7.28 -4.68
CA VAL A 16 3.21 -7.88 -5.55
C VAL A 16 3.29 -7.22 -6.92
N VAL A 17 2.20 -6.65 -7.43
CA VAL A 17 2.22 -5.80 -8.62
C VAL A 17 2.82 -4.43 -8.31
N ASP A 18 2.45 -3.81 -7.20
CA ASP A 18 2.99 -2.50 -6.77
C ASP A 18 4.50 -2.52 -6.68
N MET A 19 5.08 -3.64 -6.23
CA MET A 19 6.53 -3.83 -6.16
C MET A 19 7.23 -3.45 -7.47
N GLY A 20 6.64 -3.68 -8.65
CA GLY A 20 7.32 -3.32 -9.90
C GLY A 20 7.36 -1.82 -10.19
N ALA A 21 6.55 -1.01 -9.49
CA ALA A 21 6.54 0.44 -9.57
C ALA A 21 7.34 1.12 -8.42
N LEU A 22 7.71 0.38 -7.38
CA LEU A 22 8.40 0.92 -6.22
C LEU A 22 9.86 1.27 -6.51
N LYS A 23 10.33 2.33 -5.85
CA LYS A 23 11.74 2.70 -5.90
C LYS A 23 12.60 1.66 -5.18
N GLY A 24 13.61 1.13 -5.88
CA GLY A 24 14.60 0.22 -5.30
C GLY A 24 14.21 -1.25 -5.27
N SER A 25 13.08 -1.64 -5.86
CA SER A 25 12.59 -3.03 -5.85
C SER A 25 13.12 -3.90 -7.00
N ALA A 26 13.68 -3.29 -8.05
CA ALA A 26 13.82 -3.93 -9.37
C ALA A 26 14.65 -5.23 -9.41
N ASN A 27 15.53 -5.42 -8.43
CA ASN A 27 16.43 -6.58 -8.36
C ASN A 27 16.18 -7.46 -7.12
N LEU A 28 15.07 -7.26 -6.41
CA LEU A 28 14.72 -8.03 -5.20
C LEU A 28 14.02 -9.36 -5.53
N TYR A 29 13.39 -9.45 -6.70
CA TYR A 29 12.62 -10.61 -7.17
C TYR A 29 12.64 -10.68 -8.70
N GLN A 30 12.26 -11.84 -9.25
CA GLN A 30 12.26 -12.10 -10.70
C GLN A 30 10.87 -12.49 -11.21
N HIS A 31 10.03 -13.03 -10.33
CA HIS A 31 8.74 -13.59 -10.70
C HIS A 31 7.66 -13.10 -9.74
N ILE A 32 6.45 -12.87 -10.25
CA ILE A 32 5.29 -12.65 -9.40
C ILE A 32 4.08 -13.47 -9.84
N ILE A 33 3.26 -13.86 -8.87
CA ILE A 33 1.91 -14.41 -9.07
C ILE A 33 0.92 -13.49 -8.34
N SER A 34 -0.05 -12.97 -9.08
CA SER A 34 -1.08 -12.03 -8.62
C SER A 34 -2.47 -12.66 -8.78
N GLU A 35 -3.11 -13.04 -7.67
CA GLU A 35 -4.43 -13.67 -7.68
C GLU A 35 -5.52 -12.73 -7.15
N SER A 36 -6.59 -12.56 -7.91
CA SER A 36 -7.76 -11.73 -7.53
C SER A 36 -7.38 -10.28 -7.17
N GLY A 37 -6.33 -9.76 -7.80
CA GLY A 37 -5.85 -8.38 -7.70
C GLY A 37 -4.85 -8.06 -8.81
N GLY A 38 -4.29 -6.85 -8.79
CA GLY A 38 -3.38 -6.38 -9.84
C GLY A 38 -2.94 -4.93 -9.62
N ALA A 39 -2.57 -4.24 -10.70
CA ALA A 39 -2.32 -2.79 -10.64
C ALA A 39 -3.66 -2.09 -10.34
N GLY A 40 -3.96 -1.95 -9.05
CA GLY A 40 -5.29 -1.62 -8.54
C GLY A 40 -5.85 -0.31 -9.12
N HIS A 41 -7.17 -0.19 -9.09
CA HIS A 41 -7.85 1.07 -9.36
C HIS A 41 -7.43 2.15 -8.34
N TYR A 42 -7.51 3.43 -8.72
CA TYR A 42 -7.04 4.56 -7.90
C TYR A 42 -7.63 4.58 -6.48
N ILE A 43 -8.81 3.98 -6.29
CA ILE A 43 -9.49 3.86 -5.00
C ILE A 43 -8.70 3.04 -3.96
N TYR A 44 -7.75 2.21 -4.39
CA TYR A 44 -6.93 1.37 -3.49
C TYR A 44 -5.68 2.09 -2.99
N TYR A 45 -5.42 3.31 -3.45
CA TYR A 45 -4.30 4.13 -3.03
C TYR A 45 -4.80 5.41 -2.36
N SER A 46 -3.90 6.09 -1.67
CA SER A 46 -4.11 7.45 -1.17
C SER A 46 -3.00 8.35 -1.68
N ASN A 47 -3.32 9.62 -1.94
CA ASN A 47 -2.28 10.65 -1.98
C ASN A 47 -1.90 11.04 -0.53
N VAL A 48 -0.81 11.80 -0.38
CA VAL A 48 -0.32 12.23 0.94
C VAL A 48 -1.36 13.02 1.74
N SER A 49 -2.12 13.89 1.07
CA SER A 49 -3.17 14.71 1.73
C SER A 49 -4.29 13.84 2.32
N ASP A 50 -4.80 12.89 1.54
CA ASP A 50 -5.85 11.95 1.98
C ASP A 50 -5.36 11.09 3.15
N ALA A 51 -4.10 10.63 3.09
CA ALA A 51 -3.48 9.86 4.17
C ALA A 51 -3.36 10.68 5.46
N ILE A 52 -2.96 11.96 5.36
CA ILE A 52 -2.90 12.88 6.51
C ILE A 52 -4.29 13.10 7.08
N GLN A 53 -5.32 13.35 6.27
CA GLN A 53 -6.70 13.53 6.75
C GLN A 53 -7.23 12.29 7.50
N ILE A 54 -6.88 11.09 7.04
CA ILE A 54 -7.21 9.85 7.74
C ILE A 54 -6.45 9.77 9.07
N SER A 55 -5.15 10.09 9.07
CA SER A 55 -4.30 10.10 10.26
C SER A 55 -4.83 11.08 11.32
N ASP A 56 -5.18 12.30 10.93
CA ASP A 56 -5.71 13.34 11.83
C ASP A 56 -6.99 12.90 12.52
N LYS A 57 -7.88 12.19 11.81
CA LYS A 57 -9.10 11.63 12.40
C LYS A 57 -8.79 10.54 13.42
N VAL A 58 -7.75 9.73 13.21
CA VAL A 58 -7.31 8.73 14.17
C VAL A 58 -6.69 9.40 15.40
N VAL A 59 -5.82 10.38 15.20
CA VAL A 59 -5.21 11.19 16.28
C VAL A 59 -6.30 11.86 17.13
N GLN A 60 -7.31 12.45 16.48
CA GLN A 60 -8.46 13.05 17.15
C GLN A 60 -9.27 12.02 17.94
N ASN A 61 -9.58 10.87 17.36
CA ASN A 61 -10.33 9.79 18.04
C ASN A 61 -9.57 9.22 19.26
N MET A 62 -8.23 9.32 19.25
CA MET A 62 -7.35 8.91 20.34
C MET A 62 -7.15 10.00 21.40
N ASN A 63 -7.79 11.18 21.25
CA ASN A 63 -7.56 12.36 22.07
C ASN A 63 -6.08 12.77 22.17
N CYS A 64 -5.29 12.48 21.15
CA CYS A 64 -3.90 12.91 21.05
C CYS A 64 -3.83 14.35 20.52
N THR A 65 -2.76 15.10 20.88
CA THR A 65 -2.50 16.42 20.29
C THR A 65 -2.29 16.31 18.77
N ARG A 66 -2.70 17.34 18.02
CA ARG A 66 -2.47 17.49 16.57
C ARG A 66 -1.50 18.62 16.23
N GLU A 67 -1.00 19.33 17.23
CA GLU A 67 -0.14 20.51 17.02
C GLU A 67 1.29 20.13 16.66
N ASN A 68 1.71 18.91 17.02
CA ASN A 68 3.06 18.43 16.81
C ASN A 68 3.07 16.94 16.49
N ASN A 69 3.52 16.58 15.28
CA ASN A 69 3.54 15.20 14.79
C ASN A 69 4.35 14.24 15.69
N ALA A 70 5.44 14.71 16.31
CA ALA A 70 6.24 13.86 17.20
C ALA A 70 5.48 13.54 18.49
N GLN A 71 4.76 14.51 19.05
CA GLN A 71 3.91 14.30 20.22
C GLN A 71 2.68 13.44 19.90
N SER A 72 2.03 13.65 18.75
CA SER A 72 0.95 12.79 18.26
C SER A 72 1.41 11.34 18.15
N LEU A 73 2.58 11.12 17.53
CA LEU A 73 3.14 9.79 17.34
C LEU A 73 3.54 9.11 18.65
N ALA A 74 4.11 9.86 19.60
CA ALA A 74 4.42 9.35 20.93
C ALA A 74 3.15 8.91 21.67
N CYS A 75 2.09 9.71 21.60
CA CYS A 75 0.78 9.38 22.18
C CYS A 75 0.18 8.11 21.57
N LEU A 76 0.17 7.99 20.25
CA LEU A 76 -0.32 6.79 19.55
C LEU A 76 0.49 5.53 19.91
N ARG A 77 1.82 5.63 20.00
CA ARG A 77 2.70 4.50 20.36
C ARG A 77 2.54 4.04 21.80
N ASN A 78 2.16 4.94 22.70
CA ASN A 78 1.90 4.61 24.11
C ASN A 78 0.46 4.13 24.36
N SER A 79 -0.39 4.16 23.33
CA SER A 79 -1.79 3.74 23.43
C SER A 79 -1.93 2.21 23.32
N SER A 80 -3.03 1.68 23.84
CA SER A 80 -3.32 0.25 23.68
C SER A 80 -3.69 -0.10 22.23
N ILE A 81 -3.34 -1.31 21.79
CA ILE A 81 -3.73 -1.81 20.47
C ILE A 81 -5.25 -1.79 20.28
N LYS A 82 -6.00 -2.11 21.35
CA LYS A 82 -7.47 -2.10 21.33
C LYS A 82 -8.00 -0.70 20.99
N ASP A 83 -7.47 0.33 21.64
CA ASP A 83 -7.90 1.71 21.40
C ASP A 83 -7.51 2.17 19.99
N LEU A 84 -6.32 1.82 19.52
CA LEU A 84 -5.89 2.10 18.14
C LEU A 84 -6.83 1.46 17.11
N ILE A 85 -7.23 0.20 17.29
CA ILE A 85 -8.18 -0.48 16.40
C ILE A 85 -9.56 0.21 16.44
N MET A 86 -10.05 0.57 17.64
CA MET A 86 -11.34 1.27 17.77
C MET A 86 -11.31 2.65 17.11
N ALA A 87 -10.23 3.42 17.32
CA ALA A 87 -10.05 4.74 16.72
C ALA A 87 -9.91 4.67 15.19
N PHE A 88 -9.20 3.65 14.68
CA PHE A 88 -9.06 3.38 13.24
C PHE A 88 -10.38 2.97 12.60
N GLY A 89 -11.19 2.16 13.30
CA GLY A 89 -12.54 1.80 12.90
C GLY A 89 -12.58 1.05 11.56
N ARG A 90 -13.51 1.42 10.68
CA ARG A 90 -13.70 0.82 9.35
C ARG A 90 -12.86 1.45 8.23
N ARG A 91 -11.85 2.25 8.59
CA ARG A 91 -10.97 2.88 7.59
C ARG A 91 -10.10 1.80 6.95
N LEU A 92 -9.62 2.07 5.74
CA LEU A 92 -8.71 1.17 5.03
C LEU A 92 -7.32 1.79 5.06
N ALA A 93 -6.33 1.01 5.52
CA ALA A 93 -4.93 1.35 5.34
C ALA A 93 -4.58 1.05 3.88
N LYS A 94 -4.17 2.07 3.16
CA LYS A 94 -3.87 2.01 1.72
C LYS A 94 -2.41 2.40 1.50
N PRO A 95 -1.73 1.86 0.47
CA PRO A 95 -0.46 2.41 0.03
C PRO A 95 -0.61 3.89 -0.32
N VAL A 96 0.39 4.69 0.04
CA VAL A 96 0.42 6.14 -0.20
C VAL A 96 1.34 6.43 -1.37
N ILE A 97 0.81 7.10 -2.40
CA ILE A 97 1.61 7.65 -3.49
C ILE A 97 2.32 8.90 -2.96
N ASP A 98 3.56 8.72 -2.50
CA ASP A 98 4.35 9.72 -1.79
C ASP A 98 5.33 10.49 -2.69
N GLY A 99 5.48 10.09 -3.95
CA GLY A 99 6.44 10.68 -4.88
C GLY A 99 7.90 10.27 -4.61
N TYR A 100 8.16 9.38 -3.65
CA TYR A 100 9.51 8.93 -3.29
C TYR A 100 9.64 7.41 -3.27
N PHE A 101 9.04 6.73 -2.29
CA PHE A 101 9.03 5.27 -2.22
C PHE A 101 8.09 4.70 -3.28
N PHE A 102 6.93 5.35 -3.41
CA PHE A 102 5.90 5.12 -4.40
C PHE A 102 5.85 6.33 -5.35
N PRO A 103 6.79 6.44 -6.31
CA PRO A 103 6.99 7.64 -7.12
C PRO A 103 5.80 7.94 -8.05
N TYR A 104 5.13 6.89 -8.53
CA TYR A 104 3.97 6.98 -9.41
C TYR A 104 2.97 5.89 -9.06
N HIS A 105 1.68 6.15 -9.31
CA HIS A 105 0.67 5.10 -9.30
C HIS A 105 1.09 3.95 -10.25
N PRO A 106 0.88 2.66 -9.91
CA PRO A 106 1.43 1.54 -10.69
C PRO A 106 0.97 1.52 -12.14
N LEU A 107 -0.31 1.79 -12.40
CA LEU A 107 -0.83 1.93 -13.76
C LEU A 107 -0.13 3.03 -14.58
N LEU A 108 0.26 4.14 -13.95
CA LEU A 108 1.01 5.20 -14.63
C LEU A 108 2.46 4.78 -14.86
N ALA A 109 3.07 4.08 -13.91
CA ALA A 109 4.41 3.53 -14.10
C ALA A 109 4.46 2.54 -15.27
N ILE A 110 3.46 1.66 -15.38
CA ILE A 110 3.31 0.72 -16.51
C ILE A 110 3.14 1.49 -17.82
N LYS A 111 2.17 2.42 -17.87
CA LYS A 111 1.86 3.20 -19.08
C LYS A 111 3.08 3.98 -19.60
N ASN A 112 3.91 4.49 -18.69
CA ASN A 112 5.03 5.35 -19.02
C ASN A 112 6.37 4.59 -19.16
N GLY A 113 6.37 3.25 -19.10
CA GLY A 113 7.59 2.44 -19.19
C GLY A 113 8.55 2.60 -18.00
N LEU A 114 8.03 3.04 -16.84
CA LEU A 114 8.79 3.23 -15.60
C LEU A 114 8.66 2.02 -14.65
N TYR A 115 7.80 1.07 -15.00
CA TYR A 115 7.64 -0.18 -14.28
C TYR A 115 8.80 -1.14 -14.57
N ASN A 116 9.23 -1.92 -13.59
CA ASN A 116 10.35 -2.86 -13.75
C ASN A 116 10.08 -3.84 -14.92
N PRO A 117 10.87 -3.77 -16.01
CA PRO A 117 10.62 -4.60 -17.19
C PRO A 117 11.12 -6.04 -17.03
N ASN A 118 11.94 -6.33 -16.01
CA ASN A 118 12.64 -7.62 -15.86
C ASN A 118 11.88 -8.64 -14.99
N ILE A 119 10.56 -8.54 -14.93
CA ILE A 119 9.74 -9.46 -14.14
C ILE A 119 8.85 -10.32 -15.05
N THR A 120 8.74 -11.60 -14.75
CA THR A 120 7.70 -12.45 -15.35
C THR A 120 6.49 -12.48 -14.42
N MET A 121 5.30 -12.42 -14.99
CA MET A 121 4.06 -12.27 -14.23
C MET A 121 3.03 -13.33 -14.63
N ILE A 122 2.42 -13.95 -13.63
CA ILE A 122 1.18 -14.72 -13.79
C ILE A 122 0.09 -13.94 -13.04
N ILE A 123 -1.02 -13.63 -13.72
CA ILE A 123 -2.18 -12.97 -13.11
C ILE A 123 -3.40 -13.83 -13.35
N GLY A 124 -4.22 -14.01 -12.31
CA GLY A 124 -5.47 -14.75 -12.40
C GLY A 124 -6.56 -14.17 -11.50
N THR A 125 -7.80 -14.54 -11.76
CA THR A 125 -8.94 -14.27 -10.87
C THR A 125 -9.82 -15.51 -10.82
N THR A 126 -10.59 -15.66 -9.74
CA THR A 126 -11.58 -16.72 -9.64
C THR A 126 -12.83 -16.37 -10.45
N ASN A 127 -13.48 -17.38 -11.03
CA ASN A 127 -14.84 -17.22 -11.54
C ASN A 127 -15.80 -16.85 -10.39
N LYS A 128 -16.65 -15.84 -10.60
CA LYS A 128 -17.87 -15.67 -9.80
C LYS A 128 -18.93 -16.71 -10.22
N ASN A 129 -18.78 -17.95 -9.77
CA ASN A 129 -19.94 -18.85 -9.65
C ASN A 129 -20.44 -18.76 -8.20
N LEU A 130 -21.34 -17.80 -7.96
CA LEU A 130 -22.25 -17.75 -6.81
C LEU A 130 -23.68 -17.86 -7.34
#